data_AF-A0A1G8UEB5-F1
#
_entry.id   AF-A0A1G8UEB5-F1
#
_cell.length_a   1.000
_cell.length_b   1.000
_cell.length_c   1.000
_cell.angle_alpha   90.00
_cell.angle_beta   90.00
_cell.angle_gamma   90.00
#
_symmetry.space_group_name_H-M   'P 1'
#
loop_
_entity.id
_entity.type
_entity.pdbx_description
1 polymer ?
#
loop_
_entity_poly.entity_id
_entity_poly.type
_entity_poly.pdbx_seq_one_letter_code
_entity_poly.pdbx_strand_id
1 'polypeptide(L)'
;MRGKRRAPRPPIPWRSPWTPALCVASMVALGGLVATSALVKDVVVVADGERRPFRGIAGTVGEVLDGAGVPVGLADVVRPATHEKVSDGATIEVLRARPITLTLDGRTSRHLVTATSVGEALAELDVTPAGGRLSAPPHDAVPLEGMELTVDTRRTVHVVTGTRRVSARTTARTVREVLRKEHISLSRGSQVNPPLGSFPEDGTVITVTPPRDVPIPPEVANLDWEALAECESAGDSLAYNPEGPYYGLYQFSLPMWRVVGGIGLPSTWPADEQTYRAQLLYQHVKGRWKGQWPTCGPLLFGITPYQPTPAPRQALRR
;
A
#
# COMPACT_ATOMS: atom_id res chain seq x y z
N MET A 1 83.47 -87.87 -7.80
CA MET A 1 82.88 -86.76 -7.03
C MET A 1 83.99 -85.95 -6.35
N ARG A 2 84.16 -84.67 -6.67
CA ARG A 2 84.61 -83.60 -5.75
C ARG A 2 84.56 -82.25 -6.47
N GLY A 3 83.67 -81.39 -5.98
CA GLY A 3 83.26 -80.14 -6.62
C GLY A 3 84.34 -79.07 -6.67
N LYS A 4 84.36 -78.32 -7.79
CA LYS A 4 85.15 -77.10 -7.95
C LYS A 4 84.62 -76.02 -7.00
N ARG A 5 85.51 -75.44 -6.19
CA ARG A 5 85.24 -74.37 -5.24
C ARG A 5 84.84 -73.09 -5.99
N ARG A 6 83.73 -72.46 -5.57
CA ARG A 6 83.31 -71.13 -6.05
C ARG A 6 84.25 -70.05 -5.48
N ALA A 7 84.63 -69.09 -6.31
CA ALA A 7 85.39 -67.91 -5.93
C ALA A 7 84.58 -66.99 -4.98
N PRO A 8 85.24 -66.22 -4.09
CA PRO A 8 84.56 -65.28 -3.20
C PRO A 8 83.90 -64.13 -3.97
N ARG A 9 82.71 -63.71 -3.54
CA ARG A 9 81.99 -62.55 -4.10
C ARG A 9 82.72 -61.25 -3.75
N PRO A 10 82.76 -60.25 -4.65
CA PRO A 10 83.35 -58.94 -4.34
C PRO A 10 82.53 -58.21 -3.26
N PRO A 11 83.16 -57.35 -2.44
CA PRO A 11 82.45 -56.55 -1.44
C PRO A 11 81.52 -55.54 -2.11
N ILE A 12 80.31 -55.41 -1.58
CA ILE A 12 79.30 -54.46 -2.04
C ILE A 12 79.77 -53.03 -1.65
N PRO A 13 79.94 -52.09 -2.60
CA PRO A 13 80.44 -50.74 -2.30
C PRO A 13 79.29 -49.85 -1.83
N TRP A 14 78.82 -50.03 -0.61
CA TRP A 14 77.94 -49.05 0.04
C TRP A 14 78.80 -48.01 0.74
N ARG A 15 79.19 -46.96 0.00
CA ARG A 15 79.47 -45.57 0.46
C ARG A 15 80.09 -44.78 -0.70
N SER A 16 79.23 -44.37 -1.64
CA SER A 16 79.59 -43.29 -2.56
C SER A 16 79.63 -41.96 -1.79
N PRO A 17 80.62 -41.08 -1.98
CA PRO A 17 80.60 -39.75 -1.35
C PRO A 17 79.41 -38.90 -1.81
N TRP A 18 78.72 -39.30 -2.88
CA TRP A 18 77.57 -38.60 -3.44
C TRP A 18 76.22 -39.06 -2.87
N THR A 19 76.15 -40.22 -2.21
CA THR A 19 74.91 -40.70 -1.58
C THR A 19 74.29 -39.70 -0.59
N PRO A 20 75.04 -39.07 0.35
CA PRO A 20 74.46 -38.05 1.23
C PRO A 20 74.01 -36.80 0.48
N ALA A 21 74.73 -36.36 -0.57
CA ALA A 21 74.34 -35.21 -1.40
C ALA A 21 73.05 -35.47 -2.18
N LEU A 22 72.87 -36.69 -2.70
CA LEU A 22 71.64 -37.12 -3.38
C LEU A 22 70.44 -37.21 -2.42
N CYS A 23 70.66 -37.65 -1.18
CA CYS A 23 69.62 -37.66 -0.14
C CYS A 23 69.20 -36.24 0.30
N VAL A 24 70.15 -35.31 0.45
CA VAL A 24 69.84 -33.91 0.79
C VAL A 24 69.10 -33.22 -0.36
N ALA A 25 69.55 -33.40 -1.61
CA ALA A 25 68.87 -32.85 -2.77
C ALA A 25 67.43 -33.38 -2.94
N SER A 26 67.20 -34.67 -2.68
CA SER A 26 65.86 -35.26 -2.74
C SER A 26 64.96 -34.83 -1.56
N MET A 27 65.50 -34.60 -0.36
CA MET A 27 64.74 -34.00 0.76
C MET A 27 64.33 -32.55 0.48
N VAL A 28 65.21 -31.74 -0.12
CA VAL A 28 64.86 -30.36 -0.53
C VAL A 28 63.80 -30.36 -1.63
N ALA A 29 63.90 -31.27 -2.61
CA ALA A 29 62.89 -31.41 -3.66
C ALA A 29 61.52 -31.88 -3.12
N LEU A 30 61.49 -32.84 -2.19
CA LEU A 30 60.24 -33.27 -1.52
C LEU A 30 59.68 -32.16 -0.61
N GLY A 31 60.52 -31.48 0.16
CA GLY A 31 60.11 -30.38 1.03
C GLY A 31 59.56 -29.18 0.26
N GLY A 32 60.16 -28.86 -0.90
CA GLY A 32 59.67 -27.83 -1.81
C GLY A 32 58.28 -28.16 -2.39
N LEU A 33 58.01 -29.43 -2.71
CA LEU A 33 56.67 -29.84 -3.20
C LEU A 33 55.59 -29.71 -2.12
N VAL A 34 55.87 -30.12 -0.87
CA VAL A 34 54.91 -30.06 0.25
C VAL A 34 54.63 -28.61 0.69
N ALA A 35 55.60 -27.70 0.55
CA ALA A 35 55.40 -26.28 0.89
C ALA A 35 54.39 -25.59 -0.05
N THR A 36 54.30 -26.00 -1.33
CA THR A 36 53.36 -25.38 -2.29
C THR A 36 51.90 -25.71 -1.98
N SER A 37 51.61 -26.90 -1.43
CA SER A 37 50.23 -27.28 -1.08
C SER A 37 49.65 -26.49 0.10
N ALA A 38 50.48 -25.96 1.01
CA ALA A 38 50.00 -25.17 2.14
C ALA A 38 49.60 -23.73 1.78
N LEU A 39 49.98 -23.27 0.58
CA LEU A 39 49.63 -21.92 0.08
C LEU A 39 48.34 -21.91 -0.74
N VAL A 40 47.96 -23.07 -1.30
CA VAL A 40 46.71 -23.25 -2.02
C VAL A 40 45.57 -23.31 -1.00
N LYS A 41 44.54 -22.50 -1.22
CA LYS A 41 43.33 -22.48 -0.43
C LYS A 41 42.16 -22.97 -1.26
N ASP A 42 41.29 -23.74 -0.64
CA ASP A 42 39.99 -24.16 -1.16
C ASP A 42 38.91 -23.27 -0.53
N VAL A 43 38.27 -22.42 -1.34
CA VAL A 43 37.30 -21.41 -0.90
C VAL A 43 36.03 -21.55 -1.71
N VAL A 44 34.86 -21.30 -1.11
CA VAL A 44 33.59 -21.27 -1.83
C VAL A 44 33.12 -19.83 -1.96
N VAL A 45 33.00 -19.34 -3.18
CA VAL A 45 32.33 -18.06 -3.46
C VAL A 45 30.86 -18.34 -3.71
N VAL A 46 29.96 -17.65 -3.01
CA VAL A 46 28.51 -17.71 -3.20
C VAL A 46 28.07 -16.37 -3.76
N ALA A 47 27.91 -16.29 -5.08
CA ALA A 47 27.48 -15.08 -5.77
C ALA A 47 25.98 -15.17 -6.06
N ASP A 48 25.16 -14.36 -5.38
CA ASP A 48 23.69 -14.37 -5.49
C ASP A 48 23.08 -15.77 -5.35
N GLY A 49 23.60 -16.57 -4.41
CA GLY A 49 23.18 -17.95 -4.17
C GLY A 49 23.84 -19.01 -5.08
N GLU A 50 24.53 -18.61 -6.15
CA GLU A 50 25.28 -19.54 -7.00
C GLU A 50 26.64 -19.87 -6.38
N ARG A 51 26.89 -21.17 -6.12
CA ARG A 51 28.14 -21.64 -5.51
C ARG A 51 29.21 -21.85 -6.58
N ARG A 52 30.35 -21.16 -6.41
CA ARG A 52 31.53 -21.25 -7.27
C ARG A 52 32.74 -21.66 -6.43
N PRO A 53 33.22 -22.91 -6.56
CA PRO A 53 34.43 -23.32 -5.87
C PRO A 53 35.64 -22.61 -6.49
N PHE A 54 36.52 -22.09 -5.64
CA PHE A 54 37.80 -21.50 -6.01
C PHE A 54 38.92 -22.28 -5.34
N ARG A 55 39.93 -22.66 -6.14
CA ARG A 55 41.15 -23.29 -5.64
C ARG A 55 42.36 -22.57 -6.18
N GLY A 56 43.13 -21.96 -5.30
CA GLY A 56 44.28 -21.15 -5.72
C GLY A 56 45.03 -20.50 -4.56
N ILE A 57 46.06 -19.73 -4.89
CA ILE A 57 46.82 -18.96 -3.92
C ILE A 57 46.21 -17.55 -3.88
N ALA A 58 45.57 -17.20 -2.76
CA ALA A 58 45.01 -15.87 -2.51
C ALA A 58 45.23 -15.48 -1.05
N GLY A 59 45.67 -14.24 -0.81
CA GLY A 59 45.88 -13.66 0.53
C GLY A 59 44.64 -12.97 1.08
N THR A 60 43.76 -12.48 0.20
CA THR A 60 42.59 -11.67 0.55
C THR A 60 41.32 -12.16 -0.15
N VAL A 61 40.15 -11.72 0.35
CA VAL A 61 38.86 -11.97 -0.30
C VAL A 61 38.84 -11.41 -1.73
N GLY A 62 39.37 -10.20 -1.95
CA GLY A 62 39.40 -9.57 -3.28
C GLY A 62 40.19 -10.39 -4.30
N GLU A 63 41.35 -10.92 -3.92
CA GLU A 63 42.15 -11.80 -4.79
C GLU A 63 41.41 -13.10 -5.14
N VAL A 64 40.62 -13.66 -4.22
CA VAL A 64 39.78 -14.82 -4.51
C VAL A 64 38.70 -14.47 -5.53
N LEU A 65 38.04 -13.32 -5.39
CA LEU A 65 36.98 -12.88 -6.30
C LEU A 65 37.50 -12.61 -7.71
N ASP A 66 38.65 -11.94 -7.82
CA ASP A 66 39.32 -11.70 -9.10
C ASP A 66 39.71 -13.02 -9.77
N GLY A 67 40.31 -13.94 -9.01
CA GLY A 67 40.68 -15.27 -9.49
C GLY A 67 39.49 -16.16 -9.85
N ALA A 68 38.35 -16.00 -9.18
CA ALA A 68 37.10 -16.70 -9.47
C ALA A 68 36.28 -16.05 -10.62
N GLY A 69 36.74 -14.92 -11.18
CA GLY A 69 36.04 -14.19 -12.23
C GLY A 69 34.70 -13.61 -11.77
N VAL A 70 34.60 -13.18 -10.51
CA VAL A 70 33.40 -12.57 -9.91
C VAL A 70 33.66 -11.07 -9.75
N PRO A 71 33.30 -10.23 -10.74
CA PRO A 71 33.47 -8.79 -10.61
C PRO A 71 32.53 -8.24 -9.54
N VAL A 72 33.05 -7.31 -8.73
CA VAL A 72 32.28 -6.63 -7.67
C VAL A 72 32.23 -5.13 -7.94
N GLY A 73 31.01 -4.58 -7.95
CA GLY A 73 30.74 -3.16 -8.04
C GLY A 73 30.84 -2.43 -6.70
N LEU A 74 30.80 -1.10 -6.73
CA LEU A 74 30.91 -0.26 -5.52
C LEU A 74 29.72 -0.41 -4.55
N ALA A 75 28.56 -0.81 -5.06
CA ALA A 75 27.35 -0.98 -4.27
C ALA A 75 27.11 -2.43 -3.85
N ASP A 76 27.95 -3.36 -4.28
CA ASP A 76 27.82 -4.78 -3.93
C ASP A 76 28.24 -5.02 -2.48
N VAL A 77 27.60 -6.00 -1.85
CA VAL A 77 27.93 -6.41 -0.49
C VAL A 77 28.77 -7.69 -0.56
N VAL A 78 29.99 -7.62 -0.04
CA VAL A 78 30.92 -8.75 0.03
C VAL A 78 31.20 -9.09 1.49
N ARG A 79 31.02 -10.35 1.87
CA ARG A 79 31.25 -10.85 3.24
C ARG A 79 32.11 -12.12 3.21
N PRO A 80 33.27 -12.15 3.89
CA PRO A 80 33.96 -11.04 4.57
C PRO A 80 34.38 -9.91 3.58
N ALA A 81 34.81 -8.74 4.06
CA ALA A 81 35.12 -7.61 3.18
C ALA A 81 36.33 -7.90 2.26
N THR A 82 36.40 -7.24 1.11
CA THR A 82 37.38 -7.52 0.04
C THR A 82 38.85 -7.44 0.47
N HIS A 83 39.17 -6.66 1.51
CA HIS A 83 40.52 -6.50 2.04
C HIS A 83 40.85 -7.46 3.20
N GLU A 84 39.87 -8.23 3.68
CA GLU A 84 40.07 -9.18 4.75
C GLU A 84 40.85 -10.40 4.27
N LYS A 85 41.60 -11.01 5.19
CA LYS A 85 42.37 -12.23 4.91
C LYS A 85 41.44 -13.41 4.74
N VAL A 86 41.71 -14.25 3.76
CA VAL A 86 40.95 -15.47 3.50
C VAL A 86 41.67 -16.70 4.05
N SER A 87 40.93 -17.59 4.71
CA SER A 87 41.42 -18.88 5.23
C SER A 87 40.99 -20.03 4.33
N ASP A 88 41.67 -21.17 4.47
CA ASP A 88 41.24 -22.41 3.81
C ASP A 88 39.84 -22.84 4.32
N GLY A 89 38.99 -23.33 3.42
CA GLY A 89 37.60 -23.68 3.68
C GLY A 89 36.64 -22.50 3.88
N ALA A 90 37.09 -21.25 3.68
CA ALA A 90 36.25 -20.08 3.84
C ALA A 90 35.07 -20.05 2.85
N THR A 91 33.97 -19.41 3.26
CA THR A 91 32.87 -19.06 2.37
C THR A 91 32.84 -17.54 2.21
N ILE A 92 32.86 -17.09 0.97
CA ILE A 92 32.74 -15.68 0.61
C ILE A 92 31.36 -15.48 -0.02
N GLU A 93 30.53 -14.64 0.57
CA GLU A 93 29.24 -14.27 0.05
C GLU A 93 29.34 -12.95 -0.72
N VAL A 94 28.78 -12.92 -1.93
CA VAL A 94 28.69 -11.75 -2.78
C VAL A 94 27.23 -11.52 -3.14
N LEU A 95 26.67 -10.41 -2.68
CA LEU A 95 25.34 -9.94 -3.03
C LEU A 95 25.49 -8.73 -3.94
N ARG A 96 25.17 -8.90 -5.23
CA ARG A 96 25.32 -7.81 -6.20
C ARG A 96 24.17 -6.82 -6.10
N ALA A 97 24.48 -5.53 -6.23
CA ALA A 97 23.50 -4.46 -6.23
C ALA A 97 22.72 -4.45 -7.56
N ARG A 98 21.40 -4.40 -7.46
CA ARG A 98 20.47 -4.36 -8.59
C ARG A 98 19.66 -3.07 -8.55
N PRO A 99 19.69 -2.26 -9.62
CA PRO A 99 18.89 -1.05 -9.69
C PRO A 99 17.41 -1.39 -9.89
N ILE A 100 16.55 -0.85 -9.04
CA ILE A 100 15.10 -0.92 -9.19
C ILE A 100 14.53 0.47 -9.31
N THR A 101 13.79 0.72 -10.38
CA THR A 101 12.89 1.87 -10.47
C THR A 101 11.50 1.41 -10.01
N LEU A 102 11.12 1.83 -8.81
CA LEU A 102 9.85 1.49 -8.19
C LEU A 102 8.83 2.61 -8.42
N THR A 103 7.72 2.29 -9.06
CA THR A 103 6.53 3.13 -9.15
C THR A 103 5.46 2.63 -8.18
N LEU A 104 5.42 3.22 -6.98
CA LEU A 104 4.45 2.90 -5.93
C LEU A 104 3.29 3.88 -5.99
N ASP A 105 2.08 3.39 -6.28
CA ASP A 105 0.85 4.19 -6.37
C ASP A 105 0.97 5.41 -7.29
N GLY A 106 1.79 5.28 -8.34
CA GLY A 106 2.07 6.32 -9.33
C GLY A 106 3.21 7.28 -8.96
N ARG A 107 3.87 7.11 -7.81
CA ARG A 107 5.10 7.83 -7.44
C ARG A 107 6.32 6.98 -7.76
N THR A 108 7.20 7.50 -8.59
CA THR A 108 8.41 6.80 -9.03
C THR A 108 9.62 7.18 -8.16
N SER A 109 10.40 6.18 -7.79
CA SER A 109 11.65 6.31 -7.02
C SER A 109 12.67 5.29 -7.52
N ARG A 110 13.96 5.58 -7.37
CA ARG A 110 15.05 4.67 -7.76
C ARG A 110 15.79 4.19 -6.52
N HIS A 111 16.01 2.89 -6.44
CA HIS A 111 16.66 2.21 -5.34
C HIS A 111 17.69 1.22 -5.85
N LEU A 112 18.63 0.85 -4.98
CA LEU A 112 19.52 -0.28 -5.17
C LEU A 112 19.13 -1.33 -4.14
N VAL A 113 18.96 -2.58 -4.58
CA VAL A 113 18.65 -3.72 -3.69
C VAL A 113 19.67 -4.84 -3.90
N THR A 114 19.81 -5.71 -2.92
CA THR A 114 20.63 -6.93 -3.02
C THR A 114 19.81 -8.19 -3.25
N ALA A 115 18.48 -8.09 -3.07
CA ALA A 115 17.51 -9.12 -3.38
C ALA A 115 17.64 -9.71 -4.80
N THR A 116 17.40 -11.03 -4.91
CA THR A 116 17.46 -11.74 -6.21
C THR A 116 16.08 -11.95 -6.83
N SER A 117 15.01 -11.79 -6.03
CA SER A 117 13.62 -11.91 -6.46
C SER A 117 12.82 -10.65 -6.14
N VAL A 118 11.73 -10.44 -6.88
CA VAL A 118 10.82 -9.29 -6.68
C VAL A 118 10.27 -9.24 -5.25
N GLY A 119 9.92 -10.39 -4.67
CA GLY A 119 9.37 -10.47 -3.32
C GLY A 119 10.39 -10.07 -2.25
N GLU A 120 11.63 -10.53 -2.37
CA GLU A 120 12.73 -10.11 -1.50
C GLU A 120 13.03 -8.62 -1.66
N ALA A 121 13.00 -8.11 -2.90
CA ALA A 121 13.28 -6.70 -3.17
C ALA A 121 12.21 -5.78 -2.56
N LEU A 122 10.94 -6.18 -2.64
CA LEU A 122 9.85 -5.47 -1.98
C LEU A 122 9.98 -5.50 -0.45
N ALA A 123 10.44 -6.62 0.12
CA ALA A 123 10.70 -6.72 1.56
C ALA A 123 11.87 -5.83 1.99
N GLU A 124 12.96 -5.76 1.22
CA GLU A 124 14.10 -4.87 1.46
C GLU A 124 13.71 -3.38 1.40
N LEU A 125 12.74 -3.04 0.56
CA LEU A 125 12.20 -1.68 0.41
C LEU A 125 11.05 -1.35 1.39
N ASP A 126 10.70 -2.25 2.31
CA ASP A 126 9.55 -2.14 3.22
C ASP A 126 8.20 -1.92 2.48
N VAL A 127 8.06 -2.42 1.26
CA VAL A 127 6.86 -2.29 0.43
C VAL A 127 6.03 -3.57 0.52
N THR A 128 4.90 -3.49 1.23
CA THR A 128 3.93 -4.59 1.24
C THR A 128 2.84 -4.34 0.18
N PRO A 129 2.76 -5.15 -0.90
CA PRO A 129 1.65 -5.07 -1.83
C PRO A 129 0.41 -5.62 -1.12
N ALA A 130 -0.39 -4.76 -0.47
CA ALA A 130 -1.54 -5.11 0.36
C ALA A 130 -2.72 -5.74 -0.43
N GLY A 131 -2.51 -6.87 -1.11
CA GLY A 131 -3.43 -7.43 -2.10
C GLY A 131 -3.59 -6.56 -3.34
N GLY A 132 -2.60 -5.70 -3.59
CA GLY A 132 -2.53 -4.76 -4.71
C GLY A 132 -2.27 -5.42 -6.07
N ARG A 133 -2.09 -4.59 -7.09
CA ARG A 133 -1.57 -5.03 -8.40
C ARG A 133 -0.05 -4.88 -8.40
N LEU A 134 0.63 -5.90 -8.86
CA LEU A 134 2.07 -5.92 -9.05
C LEU A 134 2.38 -6.15 -10.54
N SER A 135 3.37 -5.44 -11.10
CA SER A 135 3.71 -5.59 -12.52
C SER A 135 4.49 -6.88 -12.85
N ALA A 136 5.12 -7.51 -11.85
CA ALA A 136 5.87 -8.76 -11.99
C ALA A 136 5.58 -9.68 -10.78
N PRO A 137 5.39 -11.00 -10.95
CA PRO A 137 5.23 -11.93 -9.83
C PRO A 137 6.33 -11.83 -8.75
N PRO A 138 6.01 -12.05 -7.46
CA PRO A 138 7.01 -11.98 -6.39
C PRO A 138 8.19 -12.95 -6.52
N HIS A 139 8.04 -14.03 -7.29
CA HIS A 139 9.10 -15.03 -7.51
C HIS A 139 9.95 -14.74 -8.74
N ASP A 140 9.62 -13.71 -9.52
CA ASP A 140 10.43 -13.35 -10.69
C ASP A 140 11.79 -12.82 -10.25
N ALA A 141 12.81 -13.14 -11.06
CA ALA A 141 14.17 -12.69 -10.82
C ALA A 141 14.31 -11.18 -11.05
N VAL A 142 15.09 -10.50 -10.21
CA VAL A 142 15.52 -9.12 -10.44
C VAL A 142 16.83 -9.15 -11.24
N PRO A 143 16.87 -8.61 -12.47
CA PRO A 143 18.09 -8.58 -13.28
C PRO A 143 19.15 -7.62 -12.73
N LEU A 144 20.41 -7.86 -13.10
CA LEU A 144 21.55 -7.01 -12.70
C LEU A 144 21.55 -5.68 -13.46
N GLU A 145 21.07 -5.67 -14.70
CA GLU A 145 20.90 -4.47 -15.51
C GLU A 145 19.79 -3.53 -15.00
N GLY A 146 18.91 -4.06 -14.15
CA GLY A 146 17.86 -3.32 -13.46
C GLY A 146 16.45 -3.78 -13.79
N MET A 147 15.48 -3.28 -13.01
CA MET A 147 14.07 -3.61 -13.15
C MET A 147 13.18 -2.38 -12.94
N GLU A 148 12.18 -2.22 -13.80
CA GLU A 148 11.05 -1.31 -13.59
C GLU A 148 9.92 -2.08 -12.92
N LEU A 149 9.54 -1.67 -11.71
CA LEU A 149 8.52 -2.35 -10.90
C LEU A 149 7.38 -1.38 -10.57
N THR A 150 6.15 -1.72 -10.91
CA THR A 150 4.95 -0.96 -10.54
C THR A 150 4.14 -1.71 -9.49
N VAL A 151 3.84 -1.03 -8.38
CA VAL A 151 3.05 -1.52 -7.27
C VAL A 151 1.87 -0.58 -7.08
N ASP A 152 0.64 -1.07 -7.29
CA ASP A 152 -0.58 -0.34 -6.92
C ASP A 152 -1.16 -1.00 -5.66
N THR A 153 -1.13 -0.31 -4.53
CA THR A 153 -1.64 -0.88 -3.27
C THR A 153 -3.17 -0.88 -3.26
N ARG A 154 -3.79 -1.94 -2.71
CA ARG A 154 -5.24 -1.99 -2.51
C ARG A 154 -5.56 -1.42 -1.14
N ARG A 155 -6.58 -0.57 -1.08
CA ARG A 155 -7.04 0.10 0.14
C ARG A 155 -8.55 0.15 0.22
N THR A 156 -9.07 0.31 1.42
CA THR A 156 -10.50 0.47 1.70
C THR A 156 -10.80 1.94 1.90
N VAL A 157 -11.81 2.46 1.23
CA VAL A 157 -12.31 3.83 1.40
C VAL A 157 -13.81 3.80 1.66
N HIS A 158 -14.31 4.84 2.32
CA HIS A 158 -15.73 5.00 2.60
C HIS A 158 -16.24 6.25 1.93
N VAL A 159 -17.16 6.13 0.98
CA VAL A 159 -17.82 7.29 0.40
C VAL A 159 -19.15 7.53 1.11
N VAL A 160 -19.32 8.74 1.62
CA VAL A 160 -20.54 9.20 2.30
C VAL A 160 -21.22 10.24 1.43
N THR A 161 -22.50 10.02 1.15
CA THR A 161 -23.36 10.94 0.40
C THR A 161 -24.69 11.04 1.12
N GLY A 162 -24.87 12.14 1.85
CA GLY A 162 -25.96 12.25 2.82
C GLY A 162 -25.86 11.16 3.90
N THR A 163 -26.90 10.35 4.07
CA THR A 163 -26.97 9.23 5.03
C THR A 163 -26.46 7.92 4.43
N ARG A 164 -26.22 7.86 3.12
CA ARG A 164 -25.68 6.66 2.46
C ARG A 164 -24.17 6.59 2.65
N ARG A 165 -23.70 5.46 3.18
CA ARG A 165 -22.27 5.11 3.25
C ARG A 165 -21.98 3.89 2.38
N VAL A 166 -21.04 4.03 1.46
CA VAL A 166 -20.54 2.96 0.59
C VAL A 166 -19.09 2.68 0.96
N SER A 167 -18.77 1.43 1.27
CA SER A 167 -17.39 0.98 1.50
C SER A 167 -16.88 0.30 0.25
N ALA A 168 -15.76 0.76 -0.28
CA ALA A 168 -15.17 0.24 -1.51
C ALA A 168 -13.69 -0.10 -1.32
N ARG A 169 -13.26 -1.20 -1.94
CA ARG A 169 -11.84 -1.55 -2.06
C ARG A 169 -11.34 -1.06 -3.42
N THR A 170 -10.27 -0.27 -3.42
CA THR A 170 -9.80 0.42 -4.62
C THR A 170 -8.28 0.48 -4.69
N THR A 171 -7.76 0.63 -5.91
CA THR A 171 -6.37 1.00 -6.21
C THR A 171 -6.28 2.42 -6.80
N ALA A 172 -7.38 3.17 -6.78
CA ALA A 172 -7.48 4.49 -7.38
C ALA A 172 -6.49 5.49 -6.76
N ARG A 173 -5.84 6.30 -7.59
CA ARG A 173 -4.81 7.25 -7.15
C ARG A 173 -5.37 8.59 -6.67
N THR A 174 -6.64 8.86 -6.97
CA THR A 174 -7.30 10.10 -6.58
C THR A 174 -8.72 9.86 -6.10
N VAL A 175 -9.22 10.72 -5.21
CA VAL A 175 -10.63 10.73 -4.78
C VAL A 175 -11.57 10.78 -5.99
N ARG A 176 -11.26 11.57 -7.03
CA ARG A 176 -12.04 11.63 -8.27
C ARG A 176 -12.19 10.27 -8.95
N GLU A 177 -11.11 9.50 -9.01
CA GLU A 177 -11.14 8.17 -9.60
C GLU A 177 -11.97 7.19 -8.77
N VAL A 178 -11.91 7.29 -7.43
CA VAL A 178 -12.79 6.51 -6.54
C VAL A 178 -14.24 6.79 -6.88
N LEU A 179 -14.67 8.05 -6.85
CA LEU A 179 -16.05 8.42 -7.11
C LEU A 179 -16.54 7.96 -8.48
N ARG A 180 -15.69 8.04 -9.50
CA ARG A 180 -16.01 7.55 -10.85
C ARG A 180 -16.20 6.02 -10.88
N LYS A 181 -15.34 5.25 -10.20
CA LYS A 181 -15.43 3.79 -10.12
C LYS A 181 -16.66 3.34 -9.34
N GLU A 182 -17.03 4.06 -8.28
CA GLU A 182 -18.24 3.80 -7.49
C GLU A 182 -19.51 4.37 -8.13
N HIS A 183 -19.42 4.90 -9.36
CA HIS A 183 -20.55 5.50 -10.09
C HIS A 183 -21.26 6.64 -9.35
N ILE A 184 -20.52 7.38 -8.52
CA ILE A 184 -21.03 8.52 -7.74
C ILE A 184 -20.96 9.76 -8.61
N SER A 185 -22.14 10.25 -9.01
CA SER A 185 -22.28 11.45 -9.83
C SER A 185 -22.24 12.70 -8.95
N LEU A 186 -21.36 13.64 -9.28
CA LEU A 186 -21.26 14.93 -8.60
C LEU A 186 -22.11 15.96 -9.33
N SER A 187 -22.92 16.70 -8.59
CA SER A 187 -23.61 17.86 -9.13
C SER A 187 -22.62 19.02 -9.28
N ARG A 188 -22.89 19.95 -10.20
CA ARG A 188 -22.08 21.16 -10.36
C ARG A 188 -22.06 21.91 -9.01
N GLY A 189 -20.88 22.23 -8.52
CA GLY A 189 -20.70 22.94 -7.24
C GLY A 189 -20.71 22.03 -6.00
N SER A 190 -20.86 20.71 -6.14
CA SER A 190 -20.69 19.79 -5.01
C SER A 190 -19.29 19.92 -4.40
N GLN A 191 -19.25 19.93 -3.07
CA GLN A 191 -18.01 19.91 -2.31
C GLN A 191 -17.65 18.47 -1.98
N VAL A 192 -16.36 18.14 -2.08
CA VAL A 192 -15.84 16.80 -1.75
C VAL A 192 -14.67 16.96 -0.80
N ASN A 193 -14.73 16.25 0.32
CA ASN A 193 -13.66 16.19 1.30
C ASN A 193 -13.27 14.72 1.54
N PRO A 194 -11.99 14.32 1.37
CA PRO A 194 -10.86 15.10 0.87
C PRO A 194 -11.02 15.61 -0.59
N PRO A 195 -10.19 16.58 -1.03
CA PRO A 195 -10.29 17.15 -2.38
C PRO A 195 -10.17 16.11 -3.50
N LEU A 196 -10.83 16.35 -4.63
CA LEU A 196 -10.87 15.41 -5.78
C LEU A 196 -9.50 14.93 -6.29
N GLY A 197 -8.45 15.75 -6.13
CA GLY A 197 -7.08 15.43 -6.56
C GLY A 197 -6.22 14.75 -5.50
N SER A 198 -6.68 14.64 -4.25
CA SER A 198 -5.89 14.02 -3.19
C SER A 198 -5.83 12.50 -3.34
N PHE A 199 -4.73 11.93 -2.88
CA PHE A 199 -4.59 10.49 -2.75
C PHE A 199 -5.50 9.99 -1.61
N PRO A 200 -6.33 8.96 -1.84
CA PRO A 200 -7.14 8.39 -0.77
C PRO A 200 -6.30 7.37 0.01
N GLU A 201 -6.00 7.65 1.27
CA GLU A 201 -5.32 6.69 2.16
C GLU A 201 -6.28 5.58 2.62
N ASP A 202 -5.74 4.50 3.22
CA ASP A 202 -6.57 3.42 3.76
C ASP A 202 -7.46 3.93 4.90
N GLY A 203 -8.73 3.53 4.88
CA GLY A 203 -9.76 4.00 5.82
C GLY A 203 -10.31 5.40 5.52
N THR A 204 -9.85 6.10 4.47
CA THR A 204 -10.31 7.47 4.15
C THR A 204 -11.83 7.54 4.01
N VAL A 205 -12.45 8.52 4.68
CA VAL A 205 -13.86 8.85 4.53
C VAL A 205 -13.99 10.02 3.54
N ILE A 206 -14.55 9.75 2.36
CA ILE A 206 -14.82 10.72 1.31
C ILE A 206 -16.26 11.19 1.48
N THR A 207 -16.46 12.42 1.94
CA THR A 207 -17.78 13.04 2.08
C THR A 207 -18.09 13.88 0.87
N VAL A 208 -19.28 13.67 0.28
CA VAL A 208 -19.82 14.46 -0.81
C VAL A 208 -20.99 15.30 -0.28
N THR A 209 -20.83 16.62 -0.34
CA THR A 209 -21.83 17.60 0.10
C THR A 209 -22.39 18.37 -1.11
N PRO A 210 -23.72 18.55 -1.22
CA PRO A 210 -24.34 19.37 -2.25
C PRO A 210 -23.88 20.83 -2.18
N PRO A 211 -23.95 21.57 -3.29
CA PRO A 211 -23.71 23.01 -3.27
C PRO A 211 -24.71 23.73 -2.35
N ARG A 212 -24.19 24.66 -1.55
CA ARG A 212 -24.93 25.69 -0.82
C ARG A 212 -24.50 27.07 -1.31
N ASP A 213 -24.88 27.38 -2.53
CA ASP A 213 -24.49 28.59 -3.26
C ASP A 213 -25.48 29.76 -3.07
N VAL A 214 -26.72 29.45 -2.73
CA VAL A 214 -27.74 30.47 -2.43
C VAL A 214 -27.70 30.80 -0.93
N PRO A 215 -27.39 32.04 -0.53
CA PRO A 215 -27.39 32.44 0.88
C PRO A 215 -28.80 32.46 1.45
N ILE A 216 -28.93 32.16 2.74
CA ILE A 216 -30.20 32.29 3.46
C ILE A 216 -30.17 33.61 4.23
N PRO A 217 -31.10 34.55 3.97
CA PRO A 217 -31.21 35.79 4.72
C PRO A 217 -31.50 35.53 6.21
N PRO A 218 -30.95 36.34 7.14
CA PRO A 218 -31.18 36.16 8.57
C PRO A 218 -32.66 36.10 8.97
N GLU A 219 -33.51 36.89 8.33
CA GLU A 219 -34.96 36.90 8.57
C GLU A 219 -35.66 35.58 8.23
N VAL A 220 -35.09 34.79 7.31
CA VAL A 220 -35.58 33.44 6.99
C VAL A 220 -34.92 32.43 7.90
N ALA A 221 -33.62 32.55 8.15
CA ALA A 221 -32.88 31.64 9.02
C ALA A 221 -33.40 31.62 10.46
N ASN A 222 -33.87 32.78 10.96
CA ASN A 222 -34.36 32.97 12.33
C ASN A 222 -35.84 32.58 12.54
N LEU A 223 -36.54 32.08 11.52
CA LEU A 223 -37.87 31.49 11.71
C LEU A 223 -37.78 30.21 12.54
N ASP A 224 -38.89 29.80 13.16
CA ASP A 224 -38.94 28.61 14.01
C ASP A 224 -39.05 27.32 13.16
N TRP A 225 -37.93 26.98 12.53
CA TRP A 225 -37.78 25.78 11.70
C TRP A 225 -37.85 24.48 12.50
N GLU A 226 -37.54 24.53 13.79
CA GLU A 226 -37.63 23.39 14.69
C GLU A 226 -39.09 23.06 15.00
N ALA A 227 -39.91 24.06 15.34
CA ALA A 227 -41.34 23.86 15.57
C ALA A 227 -42.06 23.35 14.30
N LEU A 228 -41.67 23.84 13.12
CA LEU A 228 -42.18 23.30 11.86
C LEU A 228 -41.81 21.83 11.68
N ALA A 229 -40.53 21.48 11.86
CA ALA A 229 -40.04 20.11 11.73
C ALA A 229 -40.71 19.14 12.71
N GLU A 230 -40.91 19.57 13.96
CA GLU A 230 -41.58 18.78 14.99
C GLU A 230 -43.04 18.47 14.59
N CYS A 231 -43.75 19.46 14.03
CA CYS A 231 -45.12 19.25 13.57
C CYS A 231 -45.21 18.37 12.31
N GLU A 232 -44.28 18.53 11.37
CA GLU A 232 -44.29 17.80 10.09
C GLU A 232 -43.87 16.34 10.24
N SER A 233 -42.85 16.04 11.06
CA SER A 233 -42.29 14.68 11.15
C SER A 233 -41.87 14.25 12.55
N ALA A 234 -42.30 14.95 13.61
CA ALA A 234 -41.79 14.76 14.98
C ALA A 234 -40.25 14.84 15.05
N GLY A 235 -39.67 15.73 14.24
CA GLY A 235 -38.22 15.91 14.14
C GLY A 235 -37.47 14.77 13.44
N ASP A 236 -38.15 13.77 12.87
CA ASP A 236 -37.51 12.63 12.23
C ASP A 236 -36.98 13.00 10.82
N SER A 237 -35.68 13.24 10.72
CA SER A 237 -35.00 13.49 9.44
C SER A 237 -34.99 12.28 8.50
N LEU A 238 -35.21 11.07 9.02
CA LEU A 238 -35.26 9.83 8.24
C LEU A 238 -36.68 9.45 7.85
N ALA A 239 -37.69 10.27 8.21
CA ALA A 239 -39.09 10.03 7.91
C ALA A 239 -39.27 9.64 6.44
N TYR A 240 -39.75 8.41 6.22
CA TYR A 240 -39.82 7.81 4.90
C TYR A 240 -41.16 7.11 4.72
N ASN A 241 -41.90 7.51 3.70
CA ASN A 241 -43.08 6.81 3.25
C ASN A 241 -42.88 6.35 1.79
N PRO A 242 -42.60 5.05 1.54
CA PRO A 242 -42.39 4.54 0.18
C PRO A 242 -43.61 4.71 -0.72
N GLU A 243 -44.81 4.74 -0.13
CA GLU A 243 -46.10 4.83 -0.82
C GLU A 243 -46.67 6.26 -0.83
N GLY A 244 -46.10 7.14 0.00
CA GLY A 244 -46.57 8.51 0.21
C GLY A 244 -45.77 9.54 -0.58
N PRO A 245 -46.33 10.73 -0.82
CA PRO A 245 -45.69 11.74 -1.65
C PRO A 245 -44.63 12.59 -0.92
N TYR A 246 -44.44 12.39 0.39
CA TYR A 246 -43.69 13.28 1.28
C TYR A 246 -42.58 12.56 2.05
N TYR A 247 -41.44 13.22 2.23
CA TYR A 247 -40.22 12.62 2.79
C TYR A 247 -39.45 13.61 3.68
N GLY A 248 -38.79 13.06 4.70
CA GLY A 248 -37.84 13.74 5.56
C GLY A 248 -38.47 14.73 6.53
N LEU A 249 -37.59 15.52 7.16
CA LEU A 249 -37.83 16.42 8.29
C LEU A 249 -38.96 17.43 8.07
N TYR A 250 -39.15 17.88 6.83
CA TYR A 250 -40.16 18.88 6.46
C TYR A 250 -41.23 18.34 5.52
N GLN A 251 -41.35 17.01 5.42
CA GLN A 251 -42.34 16.33 4.59
C GLN A 251 -42.35 16.86 3.14
N PHE A 252 -41.16 16.97 2.54
CA PHE A 252 -40.99 17.47 1.18
C PHE A 252 -41.62 16.55 0.14
N SER A 253 -42.31 17.12 -0.85
CA SER A 253 -42.56 16.41 -2.10
C SER A 253 -41.30 16.32 -2.97
N LEU A 254 -41.10 15.22 -3.70
CA LEU A 254 -39.92 15.08 -4.59
C LEU A 254 -39.81 16.15 -5.67
N PRO A 255 -40.90 16.61 -6.31
CA PRO A 255 -40.83 17.73 -7.24
C PRO A 255 -40.29 19.00 -6.57
N MET A 256 -40.78 19.37 -5.38
CA MET A 256 -40.33 20.57 -4.68
C MET A 256 -38.91 20.45 -4.13
N TRP A 257 -38.52 19.27 -3.65
CA TRP A 257 -37.14 18.96 -3.27
C TRP A 257 -36.17 19.25 -4.42
N ARG A 258 -36.51 18.81 -5.64
CA ARG A 258 -35.69 19.05 -6.83
C ARG A 258 -35.65 20.53 -7.24
N VAL A 259 -36.76 21.26 -7.09
CA VAL A 259 -36.81 22.70 -7.38
C VAL A 259 -35.78 23.49 -6.57
N VAL A 260 -35.56 23.08 -5.31
CA VAL A 260 -34.56 23.72 -4.44
C VAL A 260 -33.18 23.05 -4.50
N GLY A 261 -32.91 22.27 -5.54
CA GLY A 261 -31.60 21.66 -5.80
C GLY A 261 -31.31 20.39 -5.00
N GLY A 262 -32.33 19.80 -4.37
CA GLY A 262 -32.22 18.54 -3.66
C GLY A 262 -31.92 17.36 -4.58
N ILE A 263 -31.03 16.47 -4.13
CA ILE A 263 -30.62 15.26 -4.86
C ILE A 263 -31.24 14.04 -4.17
N GLY A 264 -31.73 13.05 -4.93
CA GLY A 264 -32.31 11.84 -4.35
C GLY A 264 -33.57 12.12 -3.52
N LEU A 265 -33.68 11.48 -2.34
CA LEU A 265 -34.78 11.67 -1.40
C LEU A 265 -34.35 12.63 -0.27
N PRO A 266 -35.23 13.51 0.23
CA PRO A 266 -34.95 14.35 1.41
C PRO A 266 -34.41 13.55 2.60
N SER A 267 -35.04 12.40 2.92
CA SER A 267 -34.65 11.51 4.01
C SER A 267 -33.29 10.81 3.85
N THR A 268 -32.65 10.96 2.68
CA THR A 268 -31.28 10.49 2.47
C THR A 268 -30.22 11.55 2.82
N TRP A 269 -30.62 12.69 3.37
CA TRP A 269 -29.72 13.78 3.75
C TRP A 269 -29.86 14.13 5.23
N PRO A 270 -28.78 14.62 5.88
CA PRO A 270 -28.84 15.05 7.26
C PRO A 270 -29.80 16.24 7.44
N ALA A 271 -30.29 16.41 8.66
CA ALA A 271 -31.29 17.41 9.02
C ALA A 271 -30.93 18.84 8.56
N ASP A 272 -29.67 19.23 8.72
CA ASP A 272 -29.17 20.57 8.36
C ASP A 272 -29.29 20.84 6.85
N GLU A 273 -29.06 19.83 6.01
CA GLU A 273 -29.26 19.94 4.57
C GLU A 273 -30.75 20.06 4.23
N GLN A 274 -31.61 19.31 4.93
CA GLN A 274 -33.05 19.41 4.74
C GLN A 274 -33.58 20.80 5.15
N THR A 275 -33.07 21.36 6.26
CA THR A 275 -33.42 22.71 6.75
C THR A 275 -32.95 23.80 5.78
N TYR A 276 -31.72 23.70 5.27
CA TYR A 276 -31.23 24.63 4.25
C TYR A 276 -32.16 24.66 3.02
N ARG A 277 -32.58 23.49 2.55
CA ARG A 277 -33.47 23.37 1.39
C ARG A 277 -34.89 23.84 1.70
N ALA A 278 -35.38 23.68 2.93
CA ALA A 278 -36.68 24.22 3.37
C ALA A 278 -36.67 25.76 3.40
N GLN A 279 -35.58 26.35 3.87
CA GLN A 279 -35.35 27.78 3.81
C GLN A 279 -35.27 28.30 2.37
N LEU A 280 -34.60 27.56 1.47
CA LEU A 280 -34.62 27.88 0.04
C LEU A 280 -36.02 27.77 -0.55
N LEU A 281 -36.81 26.77 -0.15
CA LEU A 281 -38.16 26.61 -0.66
C LEU A 281 -39.05 27.78 -0.24
N TYR A 282 -38.95 28.20 1.02
CA TYR A 282 -39.63 29.38 1.53
C TYR A 282 -39.27 30.65 0.73
N GLN A 283 -37.99 30.85 0.45
CA GLN A 283 -37.52 31.95 -0.41
C GLN A 283 -38.04 31.83 -1.84
N HIS A 284 -37.99 30.63 -2.43
CA HIS A 284 -38.46 30.35 -3.79
C HIS A 284 -39.94 30.69 -3.95
N VAL A 285 -40.77 30.36 -2.96
CA VAL A 285 -42.20 30.73 -2.96
C VAL A 285 -42.46 32.16 -2.50
N LYS A 286 -41.41 32.94 -2.21
CA LYS A 286 -41.45 34.34 -1.74
C LYS A 286 -42.25 34.50 -0.45
N GLY A 287 -42.02 33.61 0.51
CA GLY A 287 -42.72 33.59 1.79
C GLY A 287 -44.18 33.12 1.72
N ARG A 288 -44.68 32.69 0.55
CA ARG A 288 -46.02 32.09 0.41
C ARG A 288 -46.03 30.62 0.86
N TRP A 289 -45.63 30.39 2.11
CA TRP A 289 -45.44 29.07 2.72
C TRP A 289 -46.72 28.23 2.82
N LYS A 290 -47.91 28.85 2.81
CA LYS A 290 -49.21 28.17 3.01
C LYS A 290 -49.46 27.02 2.04
N GLY A 291 -48.92 27.09 0.83
CA GLY A 291 -49.06 26.02 -0.16
C GLY A 291 -48.06 24.86 0.04
N GLN A 292 -47.04 25.05 0.87
CA GLN A 292 -46.02 24.05 1.16
C GLN A 292 -46.30 23.36 2.51
N TRP A 293 -46.64 24.15 3.53
CA TRP A 293 -46.94 23.69 4.88
C TRP A 293 -48.26 24.29 5.38
N PRO A 294 -49.42 23.83 4.88
CA PRO A 294 -50.72 24.46 5.17
C PRO A 294 -51.12 24.36 6.65
N THR A 295 -50.77 23.24 7.31
CA THR A 295 -51.16 22.97 8.70
C THR A 295 -50.09 23.45 9.68
N CYS A 296 -48.83 23.08 9.46
CA CYS A 296 -47.74 23.36 10.40
C CYS A 296 -47.04 24.70 10.13
N GLY A 297 -47.19 25.30 8.95
CA GLY A 297 -46.50 26.55 8.59
C GLY A 297 -46.73 27.77 9.49
N PRO A 298 -47.86 27.95 10.22
CA PRO A 298 -47.99 29.00 11.22
C PRO A 298 -46.92 28.92 12.33
N LEU A 299 -46.40 27.72 12.64
CA LEU A 299 -45.41 27.50 13.70
C LEU A 299 -44.08 28.21 13.43
N LEU A 300 -43.73 28.46 12.17
CA LEU A 300 -42.55 29.26 11.79
C LEU A 300 -42.52 30.64 12.45
N PHE A 301 -43.69 31.15 12.86
CA PHE A 301 -43.89 32.47 13.45
C PHE A 301 -44.34 32.39 14.91
N GLY A 302 -44.21 31.23 15.56
CA GLY A 302 -44.65 31.02 16.94
C GLY A 302 -46.18 30.98 17.11
N ILE A 303 -46.93 30.80 16.02
CA ILE A 303 -48.39 30.69 16.07
C ILE A 303 -48.74 29.21 16.22
N THR A 304 -49.17 28.81 17.42
CA THR A 304 -49.65 27.45 17.66
C THR A 304 -50.92 27.17 16.83
N PRO A 305 -50.98 26.07 16.04
CA PRO A 305 -52.19 25.70 15.34
C PRO A 305 -53.31 25.44 16.35
N TYR A 306 -54.51 25.93 16.05
CA TYR A 306 -55.70 25.65 16.84
C TYR A 306 -55.93 24.13 16.89
N GLN A 307 -55.66 23.52 18.05
CA GLN A 307 -56.10 22.17 18.35
C GLN A 307 -57.59 22.25 18.70
N PRO A 308 -58.51 21.67 17.91
CA PRO A 308 -59.92 21.64 18.31
C PRO A 308 -60.04 20.93 19.65
N THR A 309 -60.65 21.61 20.63
CA THR A 309 -60.92 21.05 21.94
C THR A 309 -61.64 19.71 21.78
N PRO A 310 -61.15 18.61 22.39
CA PRO A 310 -61.87 17.34 22.29
C PRO A 310 -63.28 17.53 22.86
N ALA A 311 -64.29 17.17 22.07
CA ALA A 311 -65.68 17.24 22.50
C ALA A 311 -65.84 16.50 23.83
N PRO A 312 -66.57 17.07 24.82
CA PRO A 312 -66.78 16.39 26.09
C PRO A 312 -67.42 15.04 25.82
N ARG A 313 -66.79 13.96 26.29
CA ARG A 313 -67.36 12.61 26.26
C ARG A 313 -68.72 12.69 26.95
N GLN A 314 -69.80 12.52 26.19
CA GLN A 314 -71.12 12.35 26.78
C GLN A 314 -71.03 11.14 27.72
N ALA A 315 -71.17 11.39 29.02
CA ALA A 315 -71.31 10.35 30.01
C ALA A 315 -72.57 9.56 29.65
N LEU A 316 -72.40 8.31 29.22
CA LEU A 316 -73.48 7.33 29.13
C LEU A 316 -74.08 7.20 30.54
N ARG A 317 -75.25 7.84 30.73
CA ARG A 317 -76.10 7.59 31.89
C ARG A 317 -76.55 6.13 31.79
N ARG A 318 -76.19 5.34 32.81
CA ARG A 318 -76.74 4.01 33.06
C ARG A 318 -78.16 4.12 33.57
#